data_AF-A0A6L9LYL6-F1
#
_entry.id   AF-A0A6L9LYL6-F1
#
_cell.length_a   1.000
_cell.length_b   1.000
_cell.length_c   1.000
_cell.angle_alpha   90.00
_cell.angle_beta   90.00
_cell.angle_gamma   90.00
#
_symmetry.space_group_name_H-M   'P 1'
#
loop_
_entity.id
_entity.type
_entity.pdbx_description
1 polymer ?
#
loop_
_entity_poly.entity_id
_entity_poly.type
_entity_poly.pdbx_seq_one_letter_code
_entity_poly.pdbx_strand_id
1 'polypeptide(L)' 'MKEYTKPHVSSEKHSRTGQVFECFDAPEIDYPHTDGKKDERARKIARLKAMINAGEYEPDIMDIAKLLTSAMDPTL' A
#
# COMPACT_ATOMS: atom_id res chain seq x y z
N MET A 1 28.91 37.26 26.03
CA MET A 1 29.08 36.07 25.17
C MET A 1 27.97 35.10 25.52
N LYS A 2 27.05 34.81 24.59
CA LYS A 2 25.98 33.83 24.78
C LYS A 2 26.32 32.62 23.91
N GLU A 3 26.51 31.47 24.53
CA GLU A 3 26.83 30.22 23.84
C GLU A 3 25.56 29.71 23.16
N TYR A 4 25.61 29.60 21.83
CA TYR A 4 24.54 29.02 21.03
C TYR A 4 24.78 27.52 20.95
N THR A 5 23.99 26.74 21.69
CA THR A 5 23.98 25.28 21.57
C THR A 5 23.29 24.91 20.25
N LYS A 6 24.09 24.54 19.24
CA LYS A 6 23.59 24.01 17.96
C LYS A 6 23.00 22.61 18.20
N PRO A 7 21.76 22.31 17.80
CA PRO A 7 21.33 20.93 17.66
C PRO A 7 22.08 20.29 16.49
N HIS A 8 22.83 19.24 16.78
CA HIS A 8 23.51 18.41 15.80
C HIS A 8 22.44 17.70 14.97
N VAL A 9 22.26 18.12 13.72
CA VAL A 9 21.43 17.40 12.75
C VAL A 9 22.22 16.15 12.35
N SER A 10 21.93 15.02 13.00
CA SER A 10 22.42 13.72 12.57
C SER A 10 21.67 13.32 11.31
N SER A 11 22.25 13.69 10.17
CA SER A 11 22.00 13.04 8.89
C SER A 11 22.52 11.61 8.99
N GLU A 12 21.64 10.64 9.24
CA GLU A 12 21.97 9.23 9.07
C GLU A 12 20.75 8.45 8.54
N LYS A 13 20.70 8.44 7.20
CA LYS A 13 20.44 7.30 6.33
C LYS A 13 19.16 6.50 6.57
N HIS A 14 18.19 6.80 5.70
CA HIS A 14 17.27 5.84 5.08
C HIS A 14 17.86 4.42 4.96
N SER A 15 17.41 3.50 5.81
CA SER A 15 17.55 2.06 5.54
C SER A 15 16.61 1.26 6.45
N ARG A 16 15.30 1.35 6.21
CA ARG A 16 14.33 0.41 6.79
C ARG A 16 13.09 0.15 5.94
N THR A 17 13.14 0.43 4.64
CA THR A 17 12.06 0.10 3.69
C THR A 17 12.29 -1.23 2.96
N GLY A 18 13.27 -2.03 3.39
CA GLY A 18 13.71 -3.23 2.66
C GLY A 18 13.01 -4.54 3.04
N GLN A 19 12.00 -4.55 3.90
CA GLN A 19 11.51 -5.82 4.47
C GLN A 19 10.00 -5.81 4.78
N VAL A 20 9.17 -5.52 3.77
CA VAL A 20 7.70 -5.68 3.87
C VAL A 20 7.11 -6.21 2.55
N PHE A 21 7.82 -7.14 1.89
CA PHE A 21 7.29 -7.81 0.68
C PHE A 21 7.31 -9.33 0.75
N GLU A 22 7.66 -9.92 1.90
CA GLU A 22 7.61 -11.37 2.10
C GLU A 22 6.35 -11.76 2.88
N CYS A 23 5.18 -11.63 2.24
CA CYS A 23 3.94 -12.28 2.68
C CYS A 23 2.82 -12.21 1.62
N PHE A 24 3.17 -12.25 0.33
CA PHE A 24 2.16 -12.29 -0.75
C PHE A 24 1.86 -13.70 -1.28
N ASP A 25 2.44 -14.75 -0.68
CA ASP A 25 2.18 -16.16 -1.02
C ASP A 25 1.50 -16.88 0.15
N ALA A 26 0.37 -16.34 0.64
CA ALA A 26 -0.52 -17.13 1.47
C ALA A 26 -1.15 -18.24 0.58
N PRO A 27 -1.14 -19.52 1.01
CA PRO A 27 -1.69 -20.60 0.19
C PRO A 27 -3.16 -20.34 -0.09
N GLU A 28 -3.52 -20.41 -1.38
CA GLU A 28 -4.89 -20.28 -1.87
C GLU A 28 -5.78 -21.24 -1.05
N ILE A 29 -6.69 -20.66 -0.26
CA ILE A 29 -7.77 -21.42 0.34
C ILE A 29 -8.61 -21.91 -0.84
N ASP A 30 -8.56 -23.22 -1.11
CA ASP A 30 -9.26 -23.90 -2.20
C ASP A 30 -10.79 -23.71 -2.07
N TYR A 31 -11.28 -22.58 -2.57
CA TYR A 31 -12.68 -22.39 -2.91
C TYR A 31 -12.90 -22.87 -4.35
N PRO A 32 -13.88 -23.75 -4.61
CA PRO A 32 -14.08 -24.30 -5.94
C PRO A 32 -14.54 -23.20 -6.90
N HIS A 33 -13.79 -23.06 -8.00
CA HIS A 33 -14.09 -22.32 -9.23
C HIS A 33 -14.24 -20.80 -9.14
N THR A 34 -13.28 -20.06 -9.70
CA THR A 34 -13.54 -18.91 -10.59
C THR A 34 -12.26 -18.43 -11.31
N ASP A 35 -11.80 -19.14 -12.33
CA ASP A 35 -10.69 -18.66 -13.16
C ASP A 35 -11.01 -17.31 -13.84
N GLY A 36 -12.28 -17.08 -14.19
CA GLY A 36 -12.74 -15.80 -14.76
C GLY A 36 -12.65 -14.60 -13.80
N LYS A 37 -12.68 -14.79 -12.48
CA LYS A 37 -12.58 -13.69 -11.50
C LYS A 37 -11.15 -13.16 -11.36
N LYS A 38 -10.14 -14.03 -11.53
CA LYS A 38 -8.72 -13.63 -11.47
C LYS A 38 -8.39 -12.70 -12.66
N ASP A 39 -8.84 -13.05 -13.86
CA ASP A 39 -8.66 -12.23 -15.06
C ASP A 39 -9.39 -10.90 -14.99
N GLU A 40 -10.63 -10.89 -14.49
CA GLU A 40 -11.39 -9.65 -14.32
C GLU A 40 -10.71 -8.70 -13.31
N ARG A 41 -10.20 -9.26 -12.20
CA ARG A 41 -9.44 -8.50 -11.21
C ARG A 41 -8.18 -7.90 -11.81
N ALA A 42 -7.42 -8.67 -12.60
CA ALA A 42 -6.21 -8.19 -13.27
C ALA A 42 -6.51 -7.01 -14.20
N ARG A 43 -7.59 -7.10 -15.00
CA ARG A 43 -8.03 -6.01 -15.89
C ARG A 43 -8.42 -4.76 -15.12
N LYS A 44 -9.18 -4.90 -14.02
CA LYS A 44 -9.56 -3.77 -13.16
C LYS A 44 -8.34 -3.08 -12.56
N ILE A 45 -7.38 -3.85 -12.06
CA ILE A 45 -6.12 -3.30 -11.51
C ILE A 45 -5.31 -2.58 -12.58
N ALA A 46 -5.18 -3.15 -13.78
CA ALA A 46 -4.46 -2.52 -14.88
C ALA A 46 -5.08 -1.17 -15.28
N ARG A 47 -6.42 -1.11 -15.37
CA ARG A 47 -7.15 0.13 -15.63
C ARG A 47 -6.93 1.18 -14.55
N LEU A 48 -7.04 0.80 -13.27
CA LEU A 48 -6.81 1.69 -12.14
C LEU A 48 -5.38 2.26 -12.17
N LYS A 49 -4.38 1.42 -12.41
CA LYS A 49 -2.97 1.86 -12.54
C LYS A 49 -2.79 2.89 -13.67
N ALA A 50 -3.45 2.68 -14.81
CA ALA A 50 -3.38 3.63 -15.92
C ALA A 50 -3.99 5.00 -15.54
N MET A 51 -5.16 5.00 -14.88
CA MET A 51 -5.80 6.24 -14.41
C MET A 51 -4.95 6.99 -13.38
N ILE A 52 -4.33 6.27 -12.44
CA ILE A 52 -3.41 6.86 -11.45
C ILE A 52 -2.22 7.52 -12.13
N ASN A 53 -1.60 6.83 -13.09
CA ASN A 53 -0.44 7.36 -13.82
C ASN A 53 -0.79 8.56 -14.70
N ALA A 54 -2.02 8.62 -15.22
CA ALA A 54 -2.52 9.75 -15.98
C ALA A 54 -2.91 10.96 -15.10
N GLY A 55 -2.97 10.78 -13.77
CA GLY A 55 -3.47 11.81 -12.84
C GLY A 55 -4.99 11.99 -12.88
N GLU A 56 -5.72 11.07 -13.50
CA GLU A 56 -7.17 11.10 -13.67
C GLU A 56 -7.92 10.31 -12.58
N TYR A 57 -7.18 9.70 -11.65
CA TYR A 57 -7.76 8.95 -10.55
C TYR A 57 -8.04 9.86 -9.35
N GLU A 58 -9.32 10.08 -9.06
CA GLU A 58 -9.79 10.73 -7.83
C GLU A 58 -10.29 9.67 -6.84
N PRO A 59 -9.58 9.41 -5.73
CA PRO A 59 -10.05 8.49 -4.70
C PRO A 59 -11.20 9.09 -3.90
N ASP A 60 -12.24 8.29 -3.64
CA ASP A 60 -13.30 8.66 -2.70
C ASP A 60 -12.79 8.58 -1.26
N ILE A 61 -13.14 9.57 -0.43
CA ILE A 61 -12.86 9.58 1.02
C ILE A 61 -13.35 8.30 1.69
N MET A 62 -14.49 7.75 1.24
CA MET A 62 -15.03 6.50 1.74
C MET A 62 -14.11 5.30 1.43
N ASP A 63 -13.51 5.28 0.25
CA ASP A 63 -12.59 4.20 -0.15
C ASP A 63 -11.29 4.27 0.66
N ILE A 64 -10.81 5.48 0.94
CA ILE A 64 -9.66 5.71 1.83
C ILE A 64 -9.98 5.23 3.25
N ALA A 65 -11.17 5.57 3.78
CA ALA A 65 -11.58 5.13 5.12
C ALA A 65 -11.66 3.60 5.23
N LYS A 66 -12.22 2.92 4.21
CA LYS A 66 -12.27 1.45 4.16
C LYS A 66 -10.87 0.85 4.09
N LEU A 67 -9.98 1.41 3.26
CA LEU A 67 -8.60 0.95 3.16
C LEU A 67 -7.88 1.04 4.50
N LEU A 68 -7.97 2.20 5.17
CA LEU A 68 -7.36 2.41 6.48
C LEU A 68 -7.95 1.46 7.54
N THR A 69 -9.27 1.30 7.56
CA THR A 69 -9.96 0.39 8.48
C THR A 69 -9.50 -1.05 8.26
N SER A 70 -9.42 -1.51 7.00
CA SER A 70 -8.94 -2.86 6.68
C SER A 70 -7.49 -3.09 7.05
N ALA A 71 -6.65 -2.05 7.00
CA ALA A 71 -5.24 -2.15 7.36
C ALA A 71 -5.01 -2.16 8.89
N MET A 72 -5.99 -1.66 9.66
CA MET A 72 -5.93 -1.58 11.12
C MET A 72 -6.53 -2.79 11.83
N ASP A 73 -7.40 -3.57 11.17
CA ASP A 73 -7.97 -4.79 11.74
C ASP A 73 -7.29 -6.04 11.15
N PRO A 74 -6.29 -6.63 11.85
CA PRO A 74 -5.62 -7.85 11.38
C PRO A 74 -6.48 -9.11 11.54
N THR A 75 -7.72 -9.00 12.04
CA THR A 75 -8.62 -10.13 12.32
C THR A 75 -9.86 -10.19 11.41
N LEU A 76 -9.95 -9.30 10.42
CA LEU A 76 -11.04 -9.21 9.44
C LEU A 76 -10.64 -9.71 8.04
#